data_AF-Q03G43-F1
#
_entry.id   AF-Q03G43-F1
#
_cell.length_a   1.000
_cell.length_b   1.000
_cell.length_c   1.000
_cell.angle_alpha   90.00
_cell.angle_beta   90.00
_cell.angle_gamma   90.00
#
_symmetry.space_group_name_H-M   'P 1'
#
loop_
_entity.id
_entity.type
_entity.pdbx_description
1 polymer ?
#
loop_
_entity_poly.entity_id
_entity_poly.type
_entity_poly.pdbx_seq_one_letter_code
_entity_poly.pdbx_strand_id
1 'polypeptide(L)'
;MIVIINEDYQVKVDNYANYTLLKAVRDESGAIKIGKDKLIEQKTIGYYSNMRQALTACIHLMLEDKYDVMELTQYLDELERLEAKFRPVLKRFREED
;
A
#
# COMPACT_ATOMS: atom_id res chain seq x y z
N MET A 1 7.80 13.23 -9.16
CA MET A 1 6.44 13.25 -8.60
C MET A 1 6.33 12.05 -7.67
N ILE A 2 6.41 12.22 -6.34
CA ILE A 2 6.22 11.10 -5.40
C ILE A 2 4.75 11.01 -5.09
N VAL A 3 4.13 9.92 -5.50
CA VAL A 3 2.86 9.47 -4.97
C VAL A 3 3.15 8.61 -3.74
N ILE A 4 2.79 9.12 -2.56
CA ILE A 4 2.75 8.35 -1.31
C ILE A 4 1.45 7.57 -1.31
N ILE A 5 1.49 6.24 -1.32
CA ILE A 5 0.31 5.42 -1.00
C ILE A 5 0.41 5.07 0.48
N ASN A 6 -0.55 5.51 1.29
CA ASN A 6 -0.67 5.09 2.70
C ASN A 6 -1.65 3.90 2.85
N GLU A 7 -1.76 3.35 4.06
CA GLU A 7 -2.71 2.27 4.39
C GLU A 7 -4.18 2.64 4.11
N ASP A 8 -4.49 3.94 4.06
CA ASP A 8 -5.81 4.48 3.72
C ASP A 8 -6.01 4.65 2.20
N TYR A 9 -5.09 4.14 1.38
CA TYR A 9 -5.06 4.27 -0.09
C TYR A 9 -5.03 5.71 -0.60
N GLN A 10 -4.60 6.65 0.24
CA GLN A 10 -4.46 8.05 -0.14
C GLN A 10 -3.15 8.24 -0.88
N VAL A 11 -3.20 9.08 -1.92
CA VAL A 11 -2.06 9.51 -2.70
C VAL A 11 -1.64 10.91 -2.24
N LYS A 12 -0.48 11.05 -1.58
CA LYS A 12 0.11 12.38 -1.32
C LYS A 12 1.22 12.66 -2.32
N VAL A 13 1.15 13.81 -3.00
CA VAL A 13 2.14 14.23 -4.01
C VAL A 13 3.20 15.11 -3.36
N ASP A 14 4.40 14.56 -3.14
CA ASP A 14 5.57 15.31 -2.64
C ASP A 14 6.66 15.43 -3.72
N ASN A 15 7.50 16.46 -3.60
CA ASN A 15 8.40 16.97 -4.64
C ASN A 15 9.70 16.16 -4.81
N TYR A 16 9.62 14.84 -4.94
CA TYR A 16 10.77 13.95 -5.16
C TYR A 16 10.47 12.92 -6.30
N ALA A 17 11.42 12.04 -6.63
CA ALA A 17 11.45 11.33 -7.92
C ALA A 17 10.75 9.94 -8.02
N ASN A 18 10.36 9.28 -6.92
CA ASN A 18 9.91 7.86 -6.91
C ASN A 18 8.53 7.63 -6.26
N TYR A 19 7.82 6.54 -6.62
CA TYR A 19 6.60 6.13 -5.92
C TYR A 19 6.97 5.43 -4.61
N THR A 20 6.47 5.91 -3.48
CA THR A 20 6.86 5.39 -2.15
C THR A 20 5.64 4.84 -1.44
N LEU A 21 5.71 3.57 -1.01
CA LEU A 21 4.66 2.94 -0.22
C LEU A 21 5.00 3.12 1.26
N LEU A 22 4.11 3.78 1.99
CA LEU A 22 4.28 4.05 3.42
C LEU A 22 3.24 3.26 4.21
N LYS A 23 3.65 2.72 5.36
CA LYS A 23 2.79 1.95 6.28
C LYS A 23 2.73 2.65 7.62
N ALA A 24 1.55 2.72 8.23
CA ALA A 24 1.40 3.32 9.55
C ALA A 24 2.10 2.43 10.59
N VAL A 25 2.87 3.04 11.48
CA VAL A 25 3.44 2.33 12.62
C VAL A 25 2.34 2.13 13.64
N ARG A 26 2.20 0.90 14.15
CA ARG A 26 1.29 0.59 15.25
C ARG A 26 2.08 0.54 16.56
N ASP A 27 1.46 0.99 17.65
CA ASP A 27 2.02 0.84 18.99
C ASP A 27 1.75 -0.56 19.56
N GLU A 28 2.18 -0.81 20.80
CA GLU A 28 2.02 -2.10 21.49
C GLU A 28 0.55 -2.50 21.70
N SER A 29 -0.38 -1.55 21.63
CA SER A 29 -1.82 -1.80 21.72
C SER A 29 -2.47 -2.11 20.37
N GLY A 30 -1.70 -2.00 19.27
CA GLY A 30 -2.19 -2.15 17.90
C GLY A 30 -2.83 -0.88 17.32
N ALA A 31 -2.86 0.22 18.08
CA ALA A 31 -3.35 1.51 17.62
C ALA A 31 -2.32 2.20 16.72
N ILE A 32 -2.79 3.07 15.81
CA ILE A 32 -1.90 3.88 14.96
C ILE A 32 -1.07 4.82 15.85
N LYS A 33 0.24 4.71 15.76
CA LYS A 33 1.17 5.51 16.53
C LYS A 33 1.20 6.94 16.00
N ILE A 34 1.00 7.90 16.89
CA ILE A 34 1.06 9.33 16.59
C ILE A 34 2.41 9.88 17.07
N GLY A 35 3.13 10.52 16.16
CA GLY A 35 4.42 11.16 16.40
C GLY A 35 4.31 12.44 17.22
N LYS A 36 5.47 12.99 17.59
CA LYS A 36 5.58 14.20 18.44
C LYS A 36 4.97 15.45 17.78
N ASP A 37 4.88 15.46 16.47
CA ASP A 37 4.27 16.51 15.62
C ASP A 37 2.75 16.35 15.45
N LYS A 38 2.13 15.38 16.14
CA LYS A 38 0.72 14.98 15.97
C LYS A 38 0.41 14.40 14.59
N LEU A 39 1.42 13.99 13.82
CA LEU A 39 1.24 13.26 12.57
C LEU A 39 1.35 11.76 12.81
N ILE A 40 0.75 10.97 11.92
CA ILE A 40 0.88 9.51 11.95
C ILE A 40 2.35 9.15 11.69
N GLU A 41 2.94 8.35 12.58
CA GLU A 41 4.26 7.77 12.30
C GLU A 41 4.12 6.75 11.17
N GLN A 42 4.93 6.92 10.12
CA GLN A 42 4.92 6.05 8.95
C GLN A 42 6.31 5.46 8.74
N LYS A 43 6.36 4.19 8.33
CA LYS A 43 7.58 3.52 7.86
C LYS A 43 7.52 3.33 6.35
N THR A 44 8.65 3.46 5.68
CA THR A 44 8.74 3.12 4.25
C THR A 44 8.77 1.62 4.07
N ILE A 45 7.89 1.11 3.22
CA ILE A 45 7.84 -0.31 2.85
C ILE A 45 8.63 -0.59 1.59
N GLY A 46 8.64 0.35 0.65
CA GLY A 46 9.38 0.19 -0.58
C GLY A 46 9.30 1.39 -1.49
N TYR A 47 10.20 1.40 -2.46
CA TYR A 47 10.26 2.35 -3.55
C TYR A 47 9.95 1.62 -4.85
N TYR A 48 9.08 2.20 -5.67
CA TYR A 48 8.58 1.59 -6.88
C TYR A 48 8.77 2.54 -8.06
N SER A 49 9.06 1.97 -9.23
CA SER A 49 9.33 2.76 -10.43
C SER A 49 8.05 3.34 -11.07
N ASN A 50 6.88 2.78 -10.76
CA ASN A 50 5.58 3.25 -11.24
C ASN A 50 4.46 2.95 -10.26
N MET A 51 3.32 3.62 -10.45
CA MET A 51 2.11 3.49 -9.62
C MET A 51 1.57 2.06 -9.60
N ARG A 52 1.63 1.36 -10.75
CA ARG A 52 1.14 -0.02 -10.85
C ARG A 52 1.88 -0.95 -9.90
N GLN A 53 3.21 -0.90 -9.89
CA GLN A 53 4.02 -1.72 -8.98
C GLN A 53 3.73 -1.36 -7.51
N ALA A 54 3.61 -0.07 -7.19
CA ALA A 54 3.30 0.38 -5.84
C ALA A 54 1.92 -0.13 -5.37
N LEU A 55 0.91 -0.11 -6.25
CA LEU A 55 -0.43 -0.63 -5.97
C LEU A 55 -0.44 -2.16 -5.83
N THR A 56 0.28 -2.89 -6.67
CA THR A 56 0.43 -4.34 -6.52
C THR A 56 1.05 -4.69 -5.18
N ALA A 57 2.13 -4.01 -4.78
CA ALA A 57 2.73 -4.21 -3.47
C ALA A 57 1.78 -3.87 -2.31
N CYS A 58 0.95 -2.83 -2.45
CA CYS A 58 -0.09 -2.49 -1.48
C CYS A 58 -1.09 -3.65 -1.30
N ILE A 59 -1.52 -4.30 -2.38
CA ILE A 59 -2.41 -5.47 -2.30
C ILE A 59 -1.77 -6.62 -1.50
N HIS A 60 -0.48 -6.90 -1.74
CA HIS A 60 0.23 -7.93 -1.00
C HIS A 60 0.35 -7.60 0.50
N LEU A 61 0.64 -6.35 0.85
CA LEU A 61 0.65 -5.91 2.25
C LEU A 61 -0.69 -6.10 2.95
N MET A 62 -1.81 -5.88 2.25
CA MET A 62 -3.14 -6.12 2.83
C MET A 62 -3.36 -7.58 3.20
N LEU A 63 -2.78 -8.52 2.44
CA LEU A 63 -2.85 -9.94 2.74
C LEU A 63 -1.99 -10.28 3.95
N GLU A 64 -0.75 -9.77 4.01
CA GLU A 64 0.15 -9.94 5.15
C GLU A 64 -0.45 -9.38 6.45
N ASP A 65 -1.14 -8.23 6.39
CA ASP A 65 -1.77 -7.63 7.58
C ASP A 65 -2.99 -8.40 8.10
N LYS A 66 -3.68 -9.12 7.21
CA LYS A 66 -4.90 -9.84 7.56
C LYS A 66 -4.64 -11.28 7.98
N TYR A 67 -3.56 -11.88 7.49
CA TYR A 67 -3.27 -13.29 7.69
C TYR A 67 -1.79 -13.49 8.05
N ASP A 68 -1.54 -14.03 9.24
CA ASP A 68 -0.20 -14.37 9.71
C ASP A 68 0.37 -15.60 8.95
N VAL A 69 -0.49 -16.58 8.67
CA VAL A 69 -0.17 -17.76 7.87
C VAL A 69 -1.39 -18.13 7.02
N MET A 70 -1.17 -18.52 5.77
CA MET A 70 -2.21 -19.04 4.89
C MET A 70 -1.68 -20.07 3.90
N GLU A 71 -2.58 -20.94 3.43
CA GLU A 71 -2.29 -21.89 2.36
C GLU A 71 -2.09 -21.16 1.03
N LEU A 72 -1.25 -21.71 0.15
CA LEU A 72 -0.95 -21.11 -1.15
C LEU A 72 -2.22 -20.90 -2.01
N THR A 73 -3.17 -21.83 -1.96
CA THR A 73 -4.44 -21.70 -2.70
C THR A 73 -5.29 -20.56 -2.16
N GLN A 74 -5.40 -20.44 -0.83
CA GLN A 74 -6.11 -19.34 -0.17
C GLN A 74 -5.47 -17.99 -0.48
N TYR A 75 -4.14 -17.95 -0.55
CA TYR A 75 -3.39 -16.76 -0.96
C TYR A 75 -3.76 -16.32 -2.37
N LEU A 76 -3.75 -17.25 -3.32
CA LEU A 76 -4.07 -16.95 -4.72
C LEU A 76 -5.53 -16.50 -4.87
N ASP A 77 -6.46 -17.11 -4.15
CA ASP A 77 -7.89 -16.74 -4.19
C ASP A 77 -8.13 -15.32 -3.63
N GLU A 78 -7.54 -14.99 -2.48
CA GLU A 78 -7.68 -13.64 -1.90
C GLU A 78 -6.93 -12.58 -2.71
N LEU A 79 -5.79 -12.94 -3.31
CA LEU A 79 -5.08 -12.07 -4.24
C LEU A 79 -5.94 -11.75 -5.45
N GLU A 80 -6.54 -12.74 -6.11
CA GLU A 80 -7.41 -12.53 -7.26
C GLU A 80 -8.61 -11.64 -6.91
N ARG A 81 -9.22 -11.87 -5.74
CA ARG A 81 -10.32 -11.05 -5.23
C ARG A 81 -9.92 -9.60 -5.01
N LEU A 82 -8.77 -9.35 -4.38
CA LEU A 82 -8.27 -8.00 -4.15
C LEU A 82 -7.89 -7.33 -5.47
N GLU A 83 -7.16 -8.02 -6.35
CA GLU A 83 -6.83 -7.52 -7.68
C GLU A 83 -8.07 -7.15 -8.49
N ALA A 84 -9.13 -7.95 -8.43
CA ALA A 84 -10.41 -7.65 -9.07
C ALA A 84 -11.03 -6.34 -8.53
N LYS A 85 -10.94 -6.10 -7.21
CA LYS A 85 -11.39 -4.85 -6.58
C LYS A 85 -10.60 -3.63 -7.07
N PHE A 86 -9.29 -3.77 -7.25
CA PHE A 86 -8.42 -2.69 -7.73
C PHE A 86 -8.32 -2.58 -9.25
N ARG A 87 -8.80 -3.58 -10.00
CA ARG A 87 -8.76 -3.63 -11.48
C ARG A 87 -9.31 -2.36 -12.16
N PRO A 88 -10.43 -1.74 -11.72
CA PRO A 88 -10.91 -0.49 -12.32
C PRO A 88 -9.94 0.67 -12.17
N VAL A 89 -9.23 0.73 -11.03
CA VAL A 89 -8.23 1.76 -10.73
C VAL A 89 -6.94 1.50 -11.53
N LEU A 90 -6.47 0.25 -11.55
CA LEU A 90 -5.28 -0.16 -12.31
C LEU A 90 -5.43 0.07 -13.83
N LYS A 91 -6.64 -0.07 -14.38
CA LYS A 91 -6.92 0.23 -15.78
C LYS A 91 -6.74 1.71 -16.13
N ARG A 92 -7.06 2.63 -15.22
CA ARG A 92 -6.89 4.08 -15.45
C ARG A 92 -5.42 4.49 -15.55
N PHE A 93 -4.52 3.75 -14.90
CA PHE A 93 -3.08 3.94 -15.02
C PHE A 93 -2.46 3.31 -16.28
N ARG A 94 -3.20 2.50 -17.05
CA ARG A 94 -2.72 1.96 -18.33
C ARG A 94 -2.91 2.92 -19.51
N GLU A 95 -3.73 3.97 -19.35
CA GLU A 95 -4.08 4.89 -20.43
C GLU A 95 -3.19 6.15 -20.46
N GLU A 96 -2.35 6.39 -19.45
CA GLU A 96 -1.58 7.64 -19.31
C GLU A 96 -0.10 7.51 -18.86
N ASP A 97 0.51 6.31 -18.92
CA ASP A 97 1.98 6.13 -18.77
C ASP A 97 2.62 5.76 -20.12
#